data_AF-A0AAU1PSN3-F1
#
_entry.id   AF-A0AAU1PSN3-F1
#
_cell.length_a   1.000
_cell.length_b   1.000
_cell.length_c   1.000
_cell.angle_alpha   90.00
_cell.angle_beta   90.00
_cell.angle_gamma   90.00
#
_symmetry.space_group_name_H-M   'P 1'
#
loop_
_entity.id
_entity.type
_entity.pdbx_description
1 polymer ?
#
loop_
_entity_poly.entity_id
_entity_poly.type
_entity_poly.pdbx_seq_one_letter_code
_entity_poly.pdbx_strand_id
1 'polypeptide(L)'
;MTVKGIDVASYQDTGYATAGLDFVMVKTTEGTTYLNPKHAAQVATGRAHSLVVGHYHFVRPGSMSAQADYFLKNAAPKAGDLLALDWEDTGVSGADKDTFIKHLQAASPTHRVLLYCNRDFWLNRDHTSFCGDGLWIADPGTAGKPRIEHAWRFHQYSTAGGVDHNVGNFATKAALRTWAAKGGTAQPGYVPFPGASWFTVGRRSPVVASMHARLVAVGCDHYQSSANKDVIGSGDVASYEAWQRAYNTAHKKGWSGSALKWPPGKETWDALKVPVA
;
A
#
# COMPACT_ATOMS: atom_id res chain seq x y z
N MET A 1 8.26 -18.55 5.75
CA MET A 1 9.28 -17.59 5.28
C MET A 1 8.89 -16.22 5.78
N THR A 2 9.85 -15.41 6.20
CA THR A 2 9.65 -13.99 6.55
C THR A 2 10.10 -13.12 5.38
N VAL A 3 9.39 -12.04 5.12
CA VAL A 3 9.81 -11.05 4.11
C VAL A 3 11.04 -10.29 4.60
N LYS A 4 11.95 -9.93 3.70
CA LYS A 4 13.18 -9.20 4.04
C LYS A 4 13.10 -7.75 3.61
N GLY A 5 13.72 -6.87 4.36
CA GLY A 5 13.79 -5.45 4.00
C GLY A 5 14.91 -4.74 4.70
N ILE A 6 15.03 -3.46 4.37
CA ILE A 6 15.96 -2.55 5.03
C ILE A 6 15.23 -1.26 5.39
N ASP A 7 15.87 -0.44 6.20
CA ASP A 7 15.51 0.97 6.32
C ASP A 7 16.71 1.86 5.99
N VAL A 8 16.42 3.03 5.38
CA VAL A 8 17.42 3.95 4.83
C VAL A 8 17.09 5.39 5.16
N ALA A 9 18.13 6.20 5.30
CA ALA A 9 18.05 7.64 5.53
C ALA A 9 19.08 8.37 4.65
N SER A 10 19.32 9.65 4.93
CA SER A 10 20.22 10.50 4.14
C SER A 10 21.67 10.02 4.08
N TYR A 11 22.09 9.18 5.03
CA TYR A 11 23.43 8.58 5.06
C TYR A 11 23.60 7.33 4.19
N GLN A 12 22.52 6.74 3.66
CA GLN A 12 22.59 5.75 2.58
C GLN A 12 22.48 6.39 1.20
N ASP A 13 22.96 5.69 0.18
CA ASP A 13 22.78 6.09 -1.21
C ASP A 13 21.33 6.00 -1.66
N THR A 14 21.00 6.76 -2.72
CA THR A 14 19.69 6.70 -3.35
C THR A 14 19.47 5.36 -4.06
N GLY A 15 20.53 4.75 -4.59
CA GLY A 15 20.53 3.46 -5.28
C GLY A 15 21.00 2.29 -4.40
N TYR A 16 20.45 2.17 -3.18
CA TYR A 16 20.78 1.06 -2.28
C TYR A 16 20.51 -0.31 -2.90
N ALA A 17 21.23 -1.34 -2.44
CA ALA A 17 21.08 -2.70 -2.94
C ALA A 17 19.67 -3.25 -2.64
N THR A 18 18.99 -3.76 -3.68
CA THR A 18 17.60 -4.25 -3.60
C THR A 18 17.47 -5.76 -3.76
N ALA A 19 18.55 -6.45 -4.08
CA ALA A 19 18.55 -7.89 -4.33
C ALA A 19 18.05 -8.66 -3.09
N GLY A 20 17.00 -9.46 -3.28
CA GLY A 20 16.41 -10.26 -2.20
C GLY A 20 15.57 -9.48 -1.19
N LEU A 21 15.30 -8.19 -1.43
CA LEU A 21 14.41 -7.38 -0.59
C LEU A 21 12.96 -7.43 -1.08
N ASP A 22 12.05 -7.40 -0.11
CA ASP A 22 10.60 -7.35 -0.32
C ASP A 22 10.04 -5.96 0.02
N PHE A 23 10.67 -5.24 0.95
CA PHE A 23 10.26 -3.92 1.40
C PHE A 23 11.44 -3.01 1.75
N VAL A 24 11.15 -1.71 1.87
CA VAL A 24 12.07 -0.68 2.35
C VAL A 24 11.30 0.35 3.19
N MET A 25 11.86 0.81 4.31
CA MET A 25 11.39 1.99 5.05
C MET A 25 12.34 3.17 4.80
N VAL A 26 11.83 4.34 4.43
CA VAL A 26 12.66 5.50 4.05
C VAL A 26 12.40 6.66 5.00
N LYS A 27 13.47 7.21 5.59
CA LYS A 27 13.37 8.40 6.44
C LYS A 27 12.79 9.54 5.62
N THR A 28 11.74 10.17 6.13
CA THR A 28 11.11 11.30 5.46
C THR A 28 11.45 12.58 6.17
N THR A 29 11.05 12.72 7.44
CA THR A 29 11.20 13.95 8.20
C THR A 29 11.70 13.68 9.61
N GLU A 30 12.19 14.74 10.25
CA GLU A 30 12.53 14.76 11.67
C GLU A 30 12.10 16.10 12.27
N GLY A 31 11.38 16.06 13.39
CA GLY A 31 10.77 17.27 13.95
C GLY A 31 9.85 17.96 12.93
N THR A 32 9.88 19.29 12.91
CA THR A 32 9.08 20.11 11.97
C THR A 32 9.91 20.79 10.89
N THR A 33 11.22 20.49 10.81
CA THR A 33 12.16 21.28 10.01
C THR A 33 13.03 20.44 9.09
N TYR A 34 13.40 19.22 9.47
CA TYR A 34 14.27 18.39 8.66
C TYR A 34 13.47 17.55 7.67
N LEU A 35 13.87 17.63 6.40
CA LEU A 35 13.44 16.75 5.32
C LEU A 35 14.66 15.99 4.81
N ASN A 36 14.55 14.66 4.69
CA ASN A 36 15.60 13.85 4.07
C ASN A 36 15.76 14.25 2.59
N PRO A 37 16.91 14.84 2.18
CA PRO A 37 17.10 15.32 0.81
C PRO A 37 17.13 14.18 -0.22
N LYS A 38 17.33 12.93 0.22
CA LYS A 38 17.37 11.74 -0.63
C LYS A 38 16.04 10.98 -0.69
N HIS A 39 15.03 11.39 0.09
CA HIS A 39 13.78 10.64 0.26
C HIS A 39 13.12 10.26 -1.07
N ALA A 40 12.87 11.23 -1.94
CA ALA A 40 12.17 10.99 -3.20
C ALA A 40 12.91 9.98 -4.09
N ALA A 41 14.24 10.09 -4.17
CA ALA A 41 15.07 9.20 -4.97
C ALA A 41 15.17 7.79 -4.34
N GLN A 42 15.26 7.70 -3.00
CA GLN A 42 15.24 6.41 -2.29
C GLN A 42 13.90 5.69 -2.46
N VAL A 43 12.79 6.41 -2.35
CA VAL A 43 11.45 5.88 -2.64
C VAL A 43 11.36 5.41 -4.09
N ALA A 44 11.87 6.18 -5.05
CA ALA A 44 11.88 5.81 -6.47
C ALA A 44 12.63 4.50 -6.72
N THR A 45 13.79 4.30 -6.08
CA THR A 45 14.54 3.03 -6.13
C THR A 45 13.69 1.87 -5.61
N GLY A 46 13.06 2.01 -4.45
CA GLY A 46 12.16 0.98 -3.91
C GLY A 46 11.04 0.61 -4.88
N ARG A 47 10.43 1.61 -5.54
CA ARG A 47 9.37 1.38 -6.53
C ARG A 47 9.88 0.72 -7.80
N ALA A 48 11.02 1.14 -8.34
CA ALA A 48 11.60 0.55 -9.53
C ALA A 48 11.87 -0.96 -9.35
N HIS A 49 12.20 -1.37 -8.13
CA HIS A 49 12.40 -2.78 -7.75
C HIS A 49 11.16 -3.43 -7.13
N SER A 50 9.98 -2.85 -7.32
CA SER A 50 8.68 -3.38 -6.87
C SER A 50 8.60 -3.65 -5.36
N LEU A 51 9.41 -2.99 -4.53
CA LEU A 51 9.37 -3.13 -3.08
C LEU A 51 8.09 -2.51 -2.50
N VAL A 52 7.61 -3.07 -1.39
CA VAL A 52 6.66 -2.34 -0.53
C VAL A 52 7.41 -1.19 0.13
N VAL A 53 6.90 0.02 0.00
CA VAL A 53 7.57 1.21 0.53
C VAL A 53 6.88 1.62 1.83
N GLY A 54 7.69 1.96 2.82
CA GLY A 54 7.26 2.70 3.97
C GLY A 54 8.04 3.99 4.13
N HIS A 55 7.43 4.91 4.87
CA HIS A 55 7.99 6.20 5.21
C HIS A 55 8.05 6.29 6.72
N TYR A 56 9.13 6.82 7.28
CA TYR A 56 9.20 7.03 8.72
C TYR A 56 9.58 8.46 9.10
N HIS A 57 9.12 8.85 10.29
CA HIS A 57 9.33 10.15 10.89
C HIS A 57 10.05 10.00 12.23
N PHE A 58 11.23 10.62 12.36
CA PHE A 58 11.93 10.67 13.65
C PHE A 58 11.32 11.78 14.51
N VAL A 59 10.67 11.41 15.60
CA VAL A 59 9.94 12.36 16.45
C VAL A 59 10.87 13.13 17.38
N ARG A 60 10.57 14.41 17.58
CA ARG A 60 11.26 15.30 18.52
C ARG A 60 10.27 15.93 19.51
N PRO A 61 10.72 16.46 20.65
CA PRO A 61 9.84 17.22 21.55
C PRO A 61 9.16 18.38 20.83
N GLY A 62 7.88 18.62 21.11
CA GLY A 62 7.10 19.70 20.50
C GLY A 62 5.68 19.28 20.17
N SER A 63 5.07 19.93 19.17
CA SER A 63 3.70 19.62 18.76
C SER A 63 3.65 18.34 17.94
N MET A 64 2.95 17.32 18.44
CA MET A 64 2.78 16.03 17.75
C MET A 64 1.95 16.14 16.47
N SER A 65 0.88 16.96 16.48
CA SER A 65 0.06 17.21 15.29
C SER A 65 0.86 17.95 14.21
N ALA A 66 1.64 18.97 14.56
CA ALA A 66 2.46 19.70 13.60
C ALA A 66 3.53 18.80 12.95
N GLN A 67 4.15 17.91 13.74
CA GLN A 67 5.10 16.93 13.21
C GLN A 67 4.43 15.90 12.29
N ALA A 68 3.25 15.39 12.68
CA ALA A 68 2.52 14.42 11.86
C ALA A 68 2.04 15.05 10.53
N ASP A 69 1.56 16.29 10.55
CA ASP A 69 1.15 17.03 9.35
C ASP A 69 2.37 17.31 8.45
N TYR A 70 3.49 17.71 9.03
CA TYR A 70 4.75 17.90 8.31
C TYR A 70 5.24 16.59 7.70
N PHE A 71 5.14 15.48 8.42
CA PHE A 71 5.48 14.16 7.92
C PHE A 71 4.59 13.75 6.74
N LEU A 72 3.26 13.82 6.86
CA LEU A 72 2.35 13.43 5.79
C LEU A 72 2.54 14.24 4.52
N LYS A 73 2.69 15.56 4.67
CA LYS A 73 2.92 16.47 3.55
C LYS A 73 4.16 16.06 2.74
N ASN A 74 5.25 15.73 3.42
CA ASN A 74 6.52 15.41 2.76
C ASN A 74 6.65 13.94 2.36
N ALA A 75 5.99 13.03 3.08
CA ALA A 75 5.96 11.61 2.72
C ALA A 75 5.16 11.37 1.44
N ALA A 76 4.06 12.13 1.26
CA ALA A 76 3.14 12.02 0.13
C ALA A 76 2.83 10.54 -0.22
N PRO A 77 2.37 9.74 0.76
CA PRO A 77 2.33 8.29 0.62
C PRO A 77 1.33 7.86 -0.46
N LYS A 78 1.72 6.86 -1.26
CA LYS A 78 0.81 6.25 -2.24
C LYS A 78 -0.03 5.15 -1.60
N ALA A 79 -1.08 4.72 -2.28
CA ALA A 79 -1.88 3.59 -1.81
C ALA A 79 -1.00 2.36 -1.60
N GLY A 80 -1.15 1.70 -0.44
CA GLY A 80 -0.35 0.54 -0.04
C GLY A 80 1.03 0.88 0.55
N ASP A 81 1.34 2.16 0.76
CA ASP A 81 2.52 2.55 1.56
C ASP A 81 2.27 2.44 3.06
N LEU A 82 3.37 2.23 3.77
CA LEU A 82 3.38 2.20 5.23
C LEU A 82 3.84 3.55 5.76
N LEU A 83 3.30 3.94 6.91
CA LEU A 83 3.75 5.09 7.68
C LEU A 83 4.25 4.59 9.03
N ALA A 84 5.35 5.14 9.52
CA ALA A 84 5.89 4.77 10.82
C ALA A 84 6.32 6.01 11.62
N LEU A 85 5.97 6.02 12.91
CA LEU A 85 6.59 6.89 13.90
C LEU A 85 7.86 6.21 14.41
N ASP A 86 9.01 6.86 14.29
CA ASP A 86 10.27 6.46 14.92
C ASP A 86 10.40 7.22 16.25
N TRP A 87 10.24 6.49 17.36
CA TRP A 87 10.30 7.01 18.72
C TRP A 87 11.51 6.46 19.48
N GLU A 88 12.58 7.24 19.45
CA GLU A 88 13.84 6.96 20.16
C GLU A 88 14.41 8.19 20.90
N ASP A 89 13.69 9.31 20.89
CA ASP A 89 14.05 10.51 21.64
C ASP A 89 13.44 10.46 23.05
N THR A 90 14.29 10.46 24.07
CA THR A 90 13.88 10.39 25.48
C THR A 90 13.12 11.64 25.95
N GLY A 91 13.18 12.74 25.20
CA GLY A 91 12.39 13.94 25.44
C GLY A 91 10.93 13.86 24.96
N VAL A 92 10.56 12.80 24.23
CA VAL A 92 9.19 12.54 23.79
C VAL A 92 8.57 11.48 24.69
N SER A 93 7.44 11.79 25.31
CA SER A 93 6.77 10.88 26.24
C SER A 93 6.00 9.77 25.50
N GLY A 94 5.67 8.68 26.22
CA GLY A 94 4.79 7.65 25.68
C GLY A 94 3.38 8.17 25.32
N ALA A 95 2.90 9.20 26.01
CA ALA A 95 1.63 9.87 25.70
C ALA A 95 1.71 10.69 24.39
N ASP A 96 2.86 11.34 24.14
CA ASP A 96 3.11 12.08 22.90
C ASP A 96 3.22 11.14 21.69
N LYS A 97 3.92 10.01 21.84
CA LYS A 97 3.91 8.92 20.86
C LYS A 97 2.47 8.53 20.49
N ASP A 98 1.64 8.25 21.49
CA ASP A 98 0.24 7.88 21.30
C ASP A 98 -0.54 8.94 20.53
N THR A 99 -0.35 10.20 20.92
CA THR A 99 -0.98 11.37 20.30
C THR A 99 -0.59 11.48 18.83
N PHE A 100 0.70 11.34 18.52
CA PHE A 100 1.20 11.36 17.14
C PHE A 100 0.58 10.24 16.30
N ILE A 101 0.63 8.99 16.77
CA ILE A 101 0.11 7.84 16.01
C ILE A 101 -1.40 7.98 15.77
N LYS A 102 -2.17 8.38 16.79
CA LYS A 102 -3.63 8.59 16.66
C LYS A 102 -3.96 9.70 15.67
N HIS A 103 -3.23 10.82 15.71
CA HIS A 103 -3.39 11.91 14.74
C HIS A 103 -3.09 11.43 13.32
N LEU A 104 -1.98 10.71 13.14
CA LEU A 104 -1.57 10.18 11.84
C LEU A 104 -2.57 9.16 11.28
N GLN A 105 -3.13 8.28 12.12
CA GLN A 105 -4.18 7.34 11.72
C GLN A 105 -5.47 8.05 11.31
N ALA A 106 -5.87 9.12 12.03
CA ALA A 106 -7.03 9.91 11.69
C ALA A 106 -6.86 10.68 10.37
N ALA A 107 -5.66 11.22 10.13
CA ALA A 107 -5.33 11.96 8.92
C ALA A 107 -5.05 11.06 7.70
N SER A 108 -4.75 9.77 7.90
CA SER A 108 -4.46 8.80 6.84
C SER A 108 -5.20 7.47 7.05
N PRO A 109 -6.55 7.46 7.00
CA PRO A 109 -7.37 6.30 7.36
C PRO A 109 -7.16 5.09 6.44
N THR A 110 -6.63 5.30 5.23
CA THR A 110 -6.36 4.25 4.24
C THR A 110 -4.94 3.69 4.31
N HIS A 111 -4.09 4.17 5.22
CA HIS A 111 -2.71 3.73 5.39
C HIS A 111 -2.49 3.04 6.74
N ARG A 112 -1.63 2.02 6.75
CA ARG A 112 -1.14 1.41 7.99
C ARG A 112 -0.15 2.34 8.65
N VAL A 113 -0.35 2.60 9.95
CA VAL A 113 0.54 3.42 10.77
C VAL A 113 1.19 2.53 11.82
N LEU A 114 2.51 2.49 11.84
CA LEU A 114 3.34 1.66 12.70
C LEU A 114 4.02 2.50 13.78
N LEU A 115 4.39 1.86 14.88
CA LEU A 115 5.39 2.37 15.82
C LEU A 115 6.73 1.67 15.56
N TYR A 116 7.79 2.43 15.36
CA TYR A 116 9.16 2.00 15.54
C TYR A 116 9.71 2.48 16.89
N CYS A 117 10.34 1.57 17.61
CA CYS A 117 11.19 1.88 18.76
C CYS A 117 12.12 0.70 19.06
N ASN A 118 13.15 0.95 19.86
CA ASN A 118 13.99 -0.13 20.38
C ASN A 118 13.38 -0.81 21.61
N ARG A 119 13.98 -1.92 22.01
CA ARG A 119 13.52 -2.74 23.14
C ARG A 119 13.46 -2.00 24.48
N ASP A 120 14.34 -1.02 24.75
CA ASP A 120 14.29 -0.22 25.97
C ASP A 120 13.04 0.65 25.98
N PHE A 121 12.79 1.37 24.89
CA PHE A 121 11.60 2.21 24.74
C PHE A 121 10.31 1.38 24.88
N TRP A 122 10.29 0.19 24.28
CA TRP A 122 9.14 -0.69 24.38
C TRP A 122 8.90 -1.24 25.79
N LEU A 123 9.93 -1.73 26.48
CA LEU A 123 9.76 -2.42 27.77
C LEU A 123 9.74 -1.48 28.98
N ASN A 124 10.43 -0.36 28.90
CA ASN A 124 10.70 0.50 30.06
C ASN A 124 10.07 1.89 29.97
N ARG A 125 9.62 2.32 28.78
CA ARG A 125 9.07 3.69 28.58
C ARG A 125 7.64 3.70 28.06
N ASP A 126 7.26 2.73 27.26
CA ASP A 126 5.87 2.55 26.90
C ASP A 126 5.10 1.88 28.05
N HIS A 127 3.93 2.42 28.36
CA HIS A 127 3.03 1.89 29.39
C HIS A 127 1.61 1.66 28.84
N THR A 128 1.45 1.73 27.51
CA THR A 128 0.13 1.68 26.84
C THR A 128 -0.02 0.49 25.92
N SER A 129 1.10 -0.12 25.51
CA SER A 129 1.24 -1.08 24.40
C SER A 129 0.66 -0.60 23.07
N PHE A 130 0.34 0.69 22.93
CA PHE A 130 -0.27 1.22 21.73
C PHE A 130 0.79 1.43 20.64
N CYS A 131 0.69 0.67 19.56
CA CYS A 131 1.62 0.69 18.42
C CYS A 131 0.92 0.93 17.07
N GLY A 132 -0.29 1.50 17.09
CA GLY A 132 -1.09 1.69 15.88
C GLY A 132 -1.52 0.36 15.24
N ASP A 133 -1.22 0.19 13.96
CA ASP A 133 -1.48 -1.03 13.19
C ASP A 133 -0.41 -2.11 13.36
N GLY A 134 0.71 -1.80 14.01
CA GLY A 134 1.75 -2.77 14.31
C GLY A 134 3.05 -2.20 14.87
N LEU A 135 3.76 -3.04 15.62
CA LEU A 135 5.08 -2.73 16.15
C LEU A 135 6.19 -3.13 15.17
N TRP A 136 7.08 -2.19 14.90
CA TRP A 136 8.39 -2.37 14.28
C TRP A 136 9.45 -2.26 15.38
N ILE A 137 9.90 -3.40 15.91
CA ILE A 137 10.82 -3.42 17.06
C ILE A 137 12.27 -3.47 16.60
N ALA A 138 13.14 -2.64 17.17
CA ALA A 138 14.59 -2.81 17.08
C ALA A 138 15.11 -3.62 18.27
N ASP A 139 15.62 -4.82 17.97
CA ASP A 139 16.27 -5.69 18.94
C ASP A 139 17.35 -6.55 18.28
N PRO A 140 18.55 -5.98 18.02
CA PRO A 140 19.61 -6.69 17.31
C PRO A 140 19.88 -8.09 17.86
N GLY A 141 19.91 -9.09 16.96
CA GLY A 141 19.95 -10.50 17.33
C GLY A 141 19.48 -11.43 16.21
N THR A 142 18.80 -12.52 16.59
CA THR A 142 18.29 -13.48 15.61
C THR A 142 17.09 -12.90 14.86
N ALA A 143 17.17 -12.85 13.53
CA ALA A 143 16.09 -12.38 12.67
C ALA A 143 14.75 -13.04 13.01
N GLY A 144 13.72 -12.21 13.22
CA GLY A 144 12.36 -12.65 13.53
C GLY A 144 12.17 -13.22 14.95
N LYS A 145 13.16 -13.07 15.84
CA LYS A 145 13.05 -13.48 17.26
C LYS A 145 13.38 -12.31 18.20
N PRO A 146 12.65 -11.18 18.13
CA PRO A 146 12.86 -10.10 19.10
C PRO A 146 12.50 -10.58 20.50
N ARG A 147 13.23 -10.11 21.51
CA ARG A 147 13.08 -10.49 22.93
C ARG A 147 11.99 -9.66 23.60
N ILE A 148 10.78 -9.73 23.05
CA ILE A 148 9.55 -9.12 23.56
C ILE A 148 8.40 -10.13 23.46
N GLU A 149 7.39 -9.99 24.31
CA GLU A 149 6.21 -10.86 24.29
C GLU A 149 5.11 -10.36 23.33
N HIS A 150 5.07 -9.04 23.09
CA HIS A 150 4.04 -8.42 22.27
C HIS A 150 4.17 -8.81 20.78
N ALA A 151 3.03 -8.90 20.10
CA ALA A 151 2.99 -9.14 18.67
C ALA A 151 3.71 -8.01 17.91
N TRP A 152 4.54 -8.39 16.94
CA TRP A 152 5.29 -7.47 16.08
C TRP A 152 5.00 -7.74 14.61
N ARG A 153 5.19 -6.70 13.79
CA ARG A 153 5.06 -6.76 12.32
C ARG A 153 6.41 -6.71 11.63
N PHE A 154 7.33 -5.91 12.14
CA PHE A 154 8.69 -5.79 11.63
C PHE A 154 9.69 -5.90 12.78
N HIS A 155 10.86 -6.45 12.48
CA HIS A 155 11.96 -6.59 13.43
C HIS A 155 13.26 -6.14 12.75
N GLN A 156 13.83 -5.04 13.25
CA GLN A 156 15.18 -4.60 12.91
C GLN A 156 16.17 -5.41 13.75
N TYR A 157 16.92 -6.31 13.10
CA TYR A 157 17.71 -7.34 13.79
C TYR A 157 19.22 -7.18 13.62
N SER A 158 19.68 -6.28 12.74
CA SER A 158 21.10 -6.03 12.48
C SER A 158 21.30 -4.67 11.83
N THR A 159 22.48 -4.08 12.03
CA THR A 159 22.95 -2.85 11.37
C THR A 159 24.20 -3.13 10.51
N ALA A 160 24.47 -4.41 10.23
CA ALA A 160 25.68 -4.86 9.55
C ALA A 160 25.85 -4.21 8.17
N GLY A 161 27.07 -3.74 7.87
CA GLY A 161 27.36 -3.07 6.61
C GLY A 161 26.83 -1.64 6.50
N GLY A 162 26.48 -1.00 7.63
CA GLY A 162 26.06 0.40 7.65
C GLY A 162 24.63 0.63 7.14
N VAL A 163 23.81 -0.42 7.17
CA VAL A 163 22.38 -0.36 6.85
C VAL A 163 21.62 -1.26 7.80
N ASP A 164 20.41 -0.83 8.13
CA ASP A 164 19.56 -1.53 9.06
C ASP A 164 18.76 -2.63 8.33
N HIS A 165 18.94 -3.86 8.81
CA HIS A 165 18.33 -5.06 8.24
C HIS A 165 17.09 -5.43 9.02
N ASN A 166 16.03 -5.68 8.26
CA ASN A 166 14.71 -5.93 8.79
C ASN A 166 14.13 -7.23 8.25
N VAL A 167 13.29 -7.87 9.06
CA VAL A 167 12.34 -8.88 8.58
C VAL A 167 10.93 -8.48 8.94
N GLY A 168 9.98 -8.79 8.06
CA GLY A 168 8.56 -8.66 8.31
C GLY A 168 7.93 -10.01 8.63
N ASN A 169 6.98 -10.03 9.57
CA ASN A 169 6.22 -11.21 9.96
C ASN A 169 5.10 -11.52 8.95
N PHE A 170 5.50 -11.80 7.71
CA PHE A 170 4.62 -12.13 6.59
C PHE A 170 5.19 -13.32 5.83
N ALA A 171 4.33 -14.24 5.43
CA ALA A 171 4.72 -15.44 4.69
C ALA A 171 5.38 -15.13 3.34
N THR A 172 4.90 -14.07 2.68
CA THR A 172 5.31 -13.65 1.33
C THR A 172 5.17 -12.13 1.16
N LYS A 173 5.85 -11.57 0.16
CA LYS A 173 5.69 -10.17 -0.27
C LYS A 173 4.25 -9.83 -0.66
N ALA A 174 3.52 -10.79 -1.24
CA ALA A 174 2.10 -10.61 -1.56
C ALA A 174 1.25 -10.45 -0.30
N ALA A 175 1.49 -11.25 0.75
CA ALA A 175 0.81 -11.11 2.03
C ALA A 175 1.09 -9.74 2.68
N LEU A 176 2.35 -9.26 2.59
CA LEU A 176 2.70 -7.91 3.04
C LEU A 176 1.92 -6.83 2.27
N ARG A 177 1.87 -6.90 0.93
CA ARG A 177 1.11 -5.96 0.10
C ARG A 177 -0.37 -5.92 0.46
N THR A 178 -0.98 -7.09 0.65
CA THR A 178 -2.39 -7.20 1.06
C THR A 178 -2.62 -6.55 2.42
N TRP A 179 -1.73 -6.78 3.39
CA TRP A 179 -1.87 -6.17 4.71
C TRP A 179 -1.66 -4.64 4.69
N ALA A 180 -0.71 -4.16 3.88
CA ALA A 180 -0.39 -2.74 3.72
C ALA A 180 -1.56 -1.93 3.14
N ALA A 181 -2.41 -2.56 2.31
CA ALA A 181 -3.65 -1.98 1.84
C ALA A 181 -4.73 -2.00 2.95
N LYS A 182 -4.68 -1.04 3.88
CA LYS A 182 -5.62 -0.92 5.01
C LYS A 182 -7.05 -0.65 4.52
N GLY A 183 -8.00 -1.50 4.92
CA GLY A 183 -9.44 -1.25 4.71
C GLY A 183 -9.99 -1.62 3.33
N GLY A 184 -9.22 -2.31 2.49
CA GLY A 184 -9.68 -2.82 1.21
C GLY A 184 -8.49 -3.39 0.47
N THR A 185 -8.73 -4.42 -0.34
CA THR A 185 -7.81 -4.84 -1.40
C THR A 185 -7.10 -3.62 -1.97
N ALA A 186 -5.75 -3.69 -2.11
CA ALA A 186 -4.99 -2.69 -2.85
C ALA A 186 -5.84 -2.27 -4.04
N GLN A 187 -6.21 -0.98 -4.14
CA GLN A 187 -6.99 -0.47 -5.27
C GLN A 187 -6.34 -1.10 -6.51
N PRO A 188 -7.01 -2.04 -7.18
CA PRO A 188 -6.39 -2.67 -8.32
C PRO A 188 -6.10 -1.52 -9.26
N GLY A 189 -4.87 -1.42 -9.76
CA GLY A 189 -4.69 -0.65 -10.99
C GLY A 189 -5.80 -1.10 -11.94
N TYR A 190 -6.51 -0.16 -12.55
CA TYR A 190 -7.51 -0.54 -13.54
C TYR A 190 -6.81 -0.69 -14.88
N VAL A 191 -7.20 -1.72 -15.63
CA VAL A 191 -6.64 -1.94 -16.97
C VAL A 191 -6.94 -0.69 -17.80
N PRO A 192 -5.95 0.00 -18.40
CA PRO A 192 -6.21 1.10 -19.32
C PRO A 192 -7.04 0.63 -20.51
N PHE A 193 -7.87 1.50 -21.08
CA PHE A 193 -8.67 1.14 -22.26
C PHE A 193 -7.79 0.55 -23.37
N PRO A 194 -7.99 -0.72 -23.77
CA PRO A 194 -7.08 -1.41 -24.68
C PRO A 194 -7.28 -1.02 -26.15
N GLY A 195 -8.22 -0.12 -26.44
CA GLY A 195 -8.65 0.27 -27.78
C GLY A 195 -9.84 -0.55 -28.28
N ALA A 196 -10.72 0.07 -29.07
CA ALA A 196 -11.96 -0.58 -29.55
C ALA A 196 -11.69 -1.85 -30.36
N SER A 197 -10.61 -1.87 -31.16
CA SER A 197 -10.21 -3.03 -31.97
C SER A 197 -9.75 -4.23 -31.16
N TRP A 198 -9.44 -4.05 -29.86
CA TRP A 198 -9.08 -5.15 -28.97
C TRP A 198 -10.30 -6.03 -28.64
N PHE A 199 -11.51 -5.49 -28.64
CA PHE A 199 -12.75 -6.19 -28.27
C PHE A 199 -13.29 -7.11 -29.37
N THR A 200 -12.48 -8.10 -29.75
CA THR A 200 -12.83 -9.12 -30.74
C THR A 200 -13.43 -10.35 -30.04
N VAL A 201 -14.63 -10.76 -30.44
CA VAL A 201 -15.25 -12.02 -29.94
C VAL A 201 -14.31 -13.19 -30.22
N GLY A 202 -14.15 -14.09 -29.23
CA GLY A 202 -13.21 -15.20 -29.26
C GLY A 202 -11.80 -14.86 -28.76
N ARG A 203 -11.48 -13.59 -28.46
CA ARG A 203 -10.20 -13.23 -27.85
C ARG A 203 -10.07 -13.85 -26.46
N ARG A 204 -8.97 -14.57 -26.24
CA ARG A 204 -8.55 -15.05 -24.92
C ARG A 204 -7.58 -14.09 -24.25
N SER A 205 -7.83 -13.66 -23.02
CA SER A 205 -6.91 -12.82 -22.23
C SER A 205 -7.27 -12.79 -20.74
N PRO A 206 -6.28 -12.68 -19.83
CA PRO A 206 -6.52 -12.42 -18.41
C PRO A 206 -7.36 -11.15 -18.15
N VAL A 207 -7.25 -10.14 -19.02
CA VAL A 207 -8.07 -8.92 -18.93
C VAL A 207 -9.56 -9.23 -19.13
N VAL A 208 -9.89 -10.21 -19.97
CA VAL A 208 -11.27 -10.67 -20.18
C VAL A 208 -11.79 -11.34 -18.91
N ALA A 209 -10.97 -12.19 -18.27
CA ALA A 209 -11.33 -12.79 -16.98
C ALA A 209 -11.58 -11.73 -15.89
N SER A 210 -10.76 -10.69 -15.82
CA SER A 210 -10.98 -9.56 -14.91
C SER A 210 -12.26 -8.77 -15.24
N MET A 211 -12.53 -8.53 -16.53
CA MET A 211 -13.75 -7.87 -16.98
C MET A 211 -14.99 -8.69 -16.62
N HIS A 212 -14.95 -10.01 -16.88
CA HIS A 212 -16.00 -10.96 -16.51
C HIS A 212 -16.30 -10.90 -15.02
N ALA A 213 -15.28 -11.07 -14.17
CA ALA A 213 -15.45 -11.01 -12.73
C ALA A 213 -16.01 -9.66 -12.26
N ARG A 214 -15.60 -8.56 -12.91
CA ARG A 214 -16.08 -7.22 -12.60
C ARG A 214 -17.55 -7.04 -12.97
N LEU A 215 -17.98 -7.51 -14.14
CA LEU A 215 -19.37 -7.44 -14.60
C LEU A 215 -20.32 -8.23 -13.68
N VAL A 216 -19.89 -9.43 -13.26
CA VAL A 216 -20.61 -10.21 -12.24
C VAL A 216 -20.70 -9.43 -10.91
N ALA A 217 -19.58 -8.86 -10.45
CA ALA A 217 -19.53 -8.14 -9.17
C ALA A 217 -20.41 -6.87 -9.13
N VAL A 218 -20.67 -6.23 -10.28
CA VAL A 218 -21.56 -5.06 -10.38
C VAL A 218 -23.01 -5.45 -10.69
N GLY A 219 -23.36 -6.74 -10.59
CA GLY A 219 -24.72 -7.25 -10.74
C GLY A 219 -25.21 -7.34 -12.19
N CYS A 220 -24.31 -7.32 -13.16
CA CYS A 220 -24.61 -7.49 -14.58
C CYS A 220 -24.15 -8.86 -15.06
N ASP A 221 -24.61 -9.92 -14.39
CA ASP A 221 -24.28 -11.31 -14.68
C ASP A 221 -25.25 -11.92 -15.69
N HIS A 222 -24.89 -11.86 -16.98
CA HIS A 222 -25.63 -12.51 -18.07
C HIS A 222 -24.89 -13.74 -18.62
N TYR A 223 -24.05 -14.38 -17.81
CA TYR A 223 -23.31 -15.56 -18.22
C TYR A 223 -24.15 -16.83 -18.02
N GLN A 224 -24.19 -17.69 -19.04
CA GLN A 224 -24.86 -19.00 -18.96
C GLN A 224 -23.95 -20.08 -18.34
N SER A 225 -22.64 -19.84 -18.35
CA SER A 225 -21.61 -20.78 -17.91
C SER A 225 -20.41 -20.02 -17.37
N SER A 226 -19.72 -20.64 -16.42
CA SER A 226 -18.46 -20.17 -15.83
C SER A 226 -17.22 -20.77 -16.51
N ALA A 227 -17.39 -21.54 -17.59
CA ALA A 227 -16.29 -22.05 -18.41
C ALA A 227 -15.75 -20.94 -19.33
N ASN A 228 -14.44 -20.94 -19.59
CA ASN A 228 -13.76 -19.97 -20.47
C ASN A 228 -14.00 -18.49 -20.12
N LYS A 229 -13.97 -18.13 -18.83
CA LYS A 229 -14.16 -16.74 -18.35
C LYS A 229 -13.15 -15.74 -18.93
N ASP A 230 -12.05 -16.24 -19.45
CA ASP A 230 -10.97 -15.49 -20.08
C ASP A 230 -11.15 -15.33 -21.59
N VAL A 231 -12.27 -15.75 -22.18
CA VAL A 231 -12.56 -15.66 -23.62
C VAL A 231 -13.79 -14.78 -23.86
N ILE A 232 -13.67 -13.76 -24.71
CA ILE A 232 -14.79 -12.87 -25.04
C ILE A 232 -15.90 -13.68 -25.72
N GLY A 233 -17.04 -13.81 -25.07
CA GLY A 233 -18.23 -14.50 -25.56
C GLY A 233 -19.49 -13.65 -25.56
N SER A 234 -20.61 -14.27 -25.92
CA SER A 234 -21.94 -13.61 -25.90
C SER A 234 -22.35 -13.16 -24.50
N GLY A 235 -21.91 -13.87 -23.45
CA GLY A 235 -22.11 -13.47 -22.06
C GLY A 235 -21.44 -12.15 -21.73
N ASP A 236 -20.19 -11.92 -22.19
CA ASP A 236 -19.49 -10.65 -21.96
C ASP A 236 -20.19 -9.50 -22.69
N VAL A 237 -20.61 -9.72 -23.93
CA VAL A 237 -21.35 -8.74 -24.74
C VAL A 237 -22.64 -8.33 -24.02
N ALA A 238 -23.46 -9.31 -23.62
CA ALA A 238 -24.73 -9.05 -22.95
C ALA A 238 -24.55 -8.35 -21.59
N SER A 239 -23.61 -8.85 -20.79
CA SER A 239 -23.26 -8.30 -19.47
C SER A 239 -22.77 -6.86 -19.55
N TYR A 240 -21.87 -6.58 -20.50
CA TYR A 240 -21.32 -5.24 -20.66
C TYR A 240 -22.37 -4.24 -21.15
N GLU A 241 -23.19 -4.61 -22.13
CA GLU A 241 -24.27 -3.74 -22.60
C GLU A 241 -25.31 -3.46 -21.49
N ALA A 242 -25.65 -4.47 -20.68
CA ALA A 242 -26.53 -4.29 -19.53
C ALA A 242 -25.93 -3.31 -18.51
N TRP A 243 -24.64 -3.47 -18.21
CA TRP A 243 -23.91 -2.56 -17.32
C TRP A 243 -23.88 -1.12 -17.86
N GLN A 244 -23.60 -0.91 -19.15
CA GLN A 244 -23.59 0.43 -19.76
C GLN A 244 -24.95 1.13 -19.60
N ARG A 245 -26.05 0.40 -19.81
CA ARG A 245 -27.41 0.94 -19.63
C ARG A 245 -27.68 1.30 -18.17
N ALA A 246 -27.37 0.39 -17.24
CA ALA A 246 -27.57 0.62 -15.81
C ALA A 246 -26.75 1.81 -15.31
N TYR A 247 -25.47 1.89 -15.69
CA TYR A 247 -24.58 2.97 -15.32
C TYR A 247 -25.04 4.32 -15.90
N ASN A 248 -25.41 4.35 -17.18
CA ASN A 248 -25.94 5.54 -17.84
C ASN A 248 -27.15 6.13 -17.11
N THR A 249 -28.12 5.29 -16.76
CA THR A 249 -29.31 5.70 -16.01
C THR A 249 -28.95 6.18 -14.61
N ALA A 250 -28.17 5.39 -13.86
CA ALA A 250 -27.82 5.71 -12.47
C ALA A 250 -27.01 7.01 -12.34
N HIS A 251 -26.20 7.34 -13.34
CA HIS A 251 -25.28 8.49 -13.30
C HIS A 251 -25.69 9.61 -14.26
N LYS A 252 -26.88 9.52 -14.88
CA LYS A 252 -27.44 10.52 -15.80
C LYS A 252 -26.45 10.93 -16.90
N LYS A 253 -25.74 9.94 -17.48
CA LYS A 253 -24.64 10.20 -18.44
C LYS A 253 -25.12 10.70 -19.80
N GLY A 254 -26.37 10.42 -20.18
CA GLY A 254 -26.93 10.81 -21.48
C GLY A 254 -26.38 9.99 -22.65
N TRP A 255 -25.77 8.82 -22.40
CA TRP A 255 -25.30 7.93 -23.46
C TRP A 255 -26.49 7.39 -24.27
N SER A 256 -26.32 7.31 -25.59
CA SER A 256 -27.33 6.80 -26.51
C SER A 256 -26.67 6.10 -27.71
N GLY A 257 -27.47 5.37 -28.49
CA GLY A 257 -27.01 4.70 -29.71
C GLY A 257 -25.85 3.73 -29.46
N SER A 258 -24.78 3.88 -30.24
CA SER A 258 -23.60 3.01 -30.19
C SER A 258 -22.86 3.03 -28.85
N ALA A 259 -22.97 4.09 -28.06
CA ALA A 259 -22.31 4.19 -26.74
C ALA A 259 -22.89 3.21 -25.69
N LEU A 260 -24.09 2.67 -25.93
CA LEU A 260 -24.74 1.65 -25.09
C LEU A 260 -24.60 0.23 -25.67
N LYS A 261 -23.86 0.07 -26.76
CA LYS A 261 -23.66 -1.18 -27.47
C LYS A 261 -22.23 -1.66 -27.39
N TRP A 262 -22.04 -2.95 -27.61
CA TRP A 262 -20.71 -3.53 -27.74
C TRP A 262 -20.05 -3.07 -29.05
N PRO A 263 -18.71 -2.85 -29.07
CA PRO A 263 -17.76 -2.96 -27.96
C PRO A 263 -17.74 -1.73 -27.03
N PRO A 264 -17.13 -1.84 -25.84
CA PRO A 264 -16.94 -0.71 -24.93
C PRO A 264 -16.21 0.47 -25.59
N GLY A 265 -16.62 1.68 -25.25
CA GLY A 265 -15.84 2.90 -25.48
C GLY A 265 -14.88 3.18 -24.31
N LYS A 266 -13.92 4.10 -24.50
CA LYS A 266 -12.97 4.49 -23.44
C LYS A 266 -13.68 4.93 -22.16
N GLU A 267 -14.70 5.78 -22.30
CA GLU A 267 -15.41 6.32 -21.13
C GLU A 267 -16.13 5.22 -20.34
N THR A 268 -16.81 4.30 -21.04
CA THR A 268 -17.53 3.20 -20.38
C THR A 268 -16.54 2.20 -19.79
N TRP A 269 -15.39 1.96 -20.43
CA TRP A 269 -14.31 1.13 -19.87
C TRP A 269 -13.72 1.69 -18.58
N ASP A 270 -13.35 2.97 -18.58
CA ASP A 270 -12.77 3.63 -17.42
C ASP A 270 -13.77 3.66 -16.24
N ALA A 271 -15.07 3.81 -16.53
CA ALA A 271 -16.13 3.77 -15.53
C ALA A 271 -16.37 2.36 -14.95
N LEU A 272 -16.19 1.29 -15.72
CA LEU A 272 -16.37 -0.08 -15.24
C LEU A 272 -15.31 -0.45 -14.19
N LYS A 273 -14.12 0.16 -14.27
CA LYS A 273 -13.01 -0.06 -13.33
C LYS A 273 -12.59 -1.54 -13.30
N VAL A 274 -12.21 -2.08 -14.46
CA VAL A 274 -11.75 -3.47 -14.62
C VAL A 274 -10.39 -3.65 -13.92
N PRO A 275 -10.27 -4.53 -12.91
CA PRO A 275 -9.01 -4.77 -12.21
C PRO A 275 -7.91 -5.32 -13.12
N VAL A 276 -6.66 -4.86 -12.95
CA VAL A 276 -5.48 -5.55 -13.48
C VAL A 276 -5.44 -6.95 -12.84
N ALA A 277 -5.23 -7.97 -13.69
CA ALA A 277 -5.14 -9.37 -13.29
C ALA A 277 -3.90 -9.66 -12.43
#